data_AF-A0A5A7NG42-F1
#
_entry.id   AF-A0A5A7NG42-F1
#
_cell.length_a   1.000
_cell.length_b   1.000
_cell.length_c   1.000
_cell.angle_alpha   90.00
_cell.angle_beta   90.00
_cell.angle_gamma   90.00
#
_symmetry.space_group_name_H-M   'P 1'
#
loop_
_entity.id
_entity.type
_entity.pdbx_description
1 polymer ?
#
loop_
_entity_poly.entity_id
_entity_poly.type
_entity_poly.pdbx_seq_one_letter_code
_entity_poly.pdbx_strand_id
1 'polypeptide(L)' 'MFARAMHQTPDMIEQHNLLNYVADEIDAGHIRTTLDTVFSPINAENIRAAHALIETGKAKGKIVVEGW' A
#
# COMPACT_ATOMS: atom_id res chain seq x y z
N MET A 1 -2.02 5.07 -6.50
CA MET A 1 -2.38 6.50 -6.64
C MET A 1 -3.89 6.60 -6.50
N PHE A 2 -4.40 7.58 -5.76
CA PHE A 2 -5.83 7.75 -5.46
C PHE A 2 -6.45 8.90 -6.27
N ALA A 3 -6.35 8.85 -7.60
CA ALA A 3 -6.79 9.94 -8.48
C ALA A 3 -8.26 10.35 -8.25
N ARG A 4 -9.17 9.38 -8.11
CA ARG A 4 -10.59 9.64 -7.80
C ARG A 4 -10.78 10.44 -6.52
N ALA A 5 -10.05 10.10 -5.45
CA ALA A 5 -10.13 10.82 -4.19
C ALA A 5 -9.44 12.20 -4.26
N MET A 6 -8.31 12.29 -4.97
CA MET A 6 -7.58 13.56 -5.16
C MET A 6 -8.40 14.58 -5.95
N HIS A 7 -9.23 14.13 -6.89
CA HIS A 7 -10.05 14.98 -7.75
C HIS A 7 -11.54 14.99 -7.38
N GLN A 8 -11.93 14.30 -6.31
CA GLN A 8 -13.32 14.20 -5.83
C GLN A 8 -14.33 13.89 -6.94
N THR A 9 -14.01 12.90 -7.77
CA THR A 9 -14.84 12.58 -8.93
C THR A 9 -16.22 12.04 -8.51
N PRO A 10 -17.27 12.22 -9.33
CA PRO A 10 -18.62 11.73 -9.00
C PRO A 10 -18.70 10.21 -8.76
N ASP A 11 -17.73 9.44 -9.28
CA ASP A 11 -17.60 7.99 -9.18
C ASP A 11 -16.62 7.53 -8.09
N MET A 12 -16.38 8.34 -7.04
CA MET A 12 -15.48 7.97 -5.94
C MET A 12 -15.76 6.58 -5.32
N ILE A 13 -17.03 6.13 -5.34
CA ILE A 13 -17.45 4.82 -4.86
C ILE A 13 -16.75 3.65 -5.58
N GLU A 14 -16.32 3.84 -6.82
CA GLU A 14 -15.63 2.79 -7.59
C GLU A 14 -14.30 2.37 -6.98
N GLN A 15 -13.65 3.25 -6.20
CA GLN A 15 -12.46 2.87 -5.44
C GLN A 15 -12.79 1.84 -4.35
N HIS A 16 -13.93 1.97 -3.68
CA HIS A 16 -14.39 1.01 -2.67
C HIS A 16 -14.74 -0.33 -3.32
N ASN A 17 -15.52 -0.32 -4.41
CA ASN A 17 -15.88 -1.53 -5.16
C ASN A 17 -14.64 -2.30 -5.62
N LEU A 18 -13.65 -1.58 -6.17
CA LEU A 18 -12.38 -2.18 -6.59
C LEU A 18 -11.63 -2.83 -5.41
N LEU A 19 -11.56 -2.16 -4.26
CA LEU A 19 -10.85 -2.70 -3.10
C LEU A 19 -11.55 -3.94 -2.51
N ASN A 20 -12.88 -3.99 -2.52
CA ASN A 20 -13.63 -5.18 -2.11
C ASN A 20 -13.37 -6.36 -3.05
N TYR A 21 -13.43 -6.12 -4.36
CA TYR A 21 -13.09 -7.15 -5.35
C TYR A 21 -11.68 -7.70 -5.14
N VAL A 22 -10.68 -6.83 -4.91
CA VAL A 22 -9.30 -7.26 -4.63
C VAL A 22 -9.22 -8.08 -3.34
N ALA A 23 -10.01 -7.75 -2.31
CA ALA A 23 -10.05 -8.54 -1.08
C ALA A 23 -10.60 -9.96 -1.33
N ASP A 24 -11.71 -10.07 -2.07
CA ASP A 24 -12.29 -11.37 -2.42
C ASP A 24 -11.31 -12.23 -3.23
N GLU A 25 -10.57 -11.63 -4.16
CA GLU A 25 -9.54 -12.33 -4.96
C GLU A 25 -8.29 -12.72 -4.15
N ILE A 26 -7.99 -12.00 -3.07
CA ILE A 26 -6.94 -12.39 -2.11
C ILE A 26 -7.40 -13.61 -1.32
N ASP A 27 -8.64 -13.60 -0.82
CA ASP A 27 -9.21 -14.70 -0.05
C ASP A 27 -9.39 -15.97 -0.91
N ALA A 28 -9.73 -15.81 -2.19
CA ALA A 28 -9.74 -16.88 -3.18
C ALA A 28 -8.33 -17.39 -3.56
N GLY A 29 -7.27 -16.68 -3.15
CA GLY A 29 -5.87 -17.05 -3.40
C GLY A 29 -5.37 -16.73 -4.81
N HIS A 30 -6.14 -16.01 -5.63
CA HIS A 30 -5.76 -15.57 -6.96
C HIS A 30 -4.78 -14.40 -6.92
N ILE A 31 -4.93 -13.50 -5.94
CA ILE A 31 -4.02 -12.40 -5.68
C ILE A 31 -3.23 -12.68 -4.39
N ARG A 32 -1.94 -12.35 -4.39
CA ARG A 32 -1.06 -12.49 -3.22
C ARG A 32 -0.43 -11.17 -2.84
N THR A 33 -0.09 -11.02 -1.56
CA THR A 33 0.61 -9.83 -1.06
C THR A 33 1.91 -9.60 -1.82
N THR A 34 2.25 -8.33 -1.97
CA THR A 34 3.55 -7.88 -2.51
C THR A 34 4.49 -7.38 -1.40
N LEU A 35 4.16 -7.65 -0.14
CA LEU A 35 5.01 -7.34 1.01
C LEU A 35 6.41 -7.94 0.82
N ASP A 36 7.43 -7.11 1.01
CA ASP A 36 8.84 -7.48 0.89
C ASP A 36 9.64 -7.10 2.13
N THR A 37 9.48 -5.86 2.61
CA THR A 37 10.23 -5.33 3.76
C THR A 37 9.27 -4.75 4.80
N VAL A 38 9.49 -5.07 6.09
CA VAL A 38 8.74 -4.51 7.22
C VAL A 38 9.66 -3.71 8.14
N PHE A 39 9.26 -2.48 8.49
CA PHE A 39 9.86 -1.69 9.57
C PHE A 39 8.90 -1.62 10.76
N SER A 40 9.43 -1.63 11.98
CA SER A 40 8.65 -1.51 13.21
C SER A 40 9.51 -0.90 14.33
N PRO A 41 8.97 -0.02 15.21
CA PRO A 41 7.60 0.49 15.22
C PRO A 41 7.37 1.65 14.21
N ILE A 42 6.15 2.13 14.08
CA ILE A 42 5.82 3.37 13.38
C ILE A 42 6.41 4.54 14.16
N ASN A 43 7.57 5.02 13.70
CA ASN A 43 8.25 6.19 14.25
C ASN A 43 8.97 6.97 13.13
N ALA A 44 9.42 8.19 13.43
CA ALA A 44 10.05 9.06 12.43
C ALA A 44 11.35 8.50 11.84
N GLU A 45 12.08 7.68 12.60
CA GLU A 45 13.31 7.03 12.14
C GLU A 45 13.02 5.98 11.05
N ASN A 46 12.10 5.07 11.34
CA ASN A 46 11.68 4.00 10.43
C ASN A 46 10.98 4.55 9.18
N ILE A 47 10.19 5.62 9.30
CA ILE A 47 9.60 6.29 8.14
C ILE A 47 10.70 6.88 7.24
N ARG A 48 11.72 7.55 7.80
CA ARG A 48 12.84 8.07 7.00
C ARG A 48 13.63 6.96 6.31
N ALA A 49 13.88 5.85 7.00
CA ALA A 49 14.57 4.70 6.42
C ALA A 49 13.78 4.07 5.27
N ALA A 50 12.46 3.89 5.43
CA ALA A 50 11.57 3.40 4.39
C ALA A 50 11.57 4.32 3.15
N HIS A 51 11.51 5.64 3.36
CA HIS A 51 11.59 6.62 2.28
C HIS A 51 12.92 6.55 1.52
N ALA A 52 14.05 6.53 2.23
CA ALA A 52 15.37 6.44 1.62
C ALA A 52 15.51 5.18 0.74
N LEU A 53 14.96 4.04 1.19
CA LEU A 53 14.96 2.80 0.41
C LEU A 53 14.15 2.91 -0.89
N ILE A 54 12.98 3.56 -0.85
CA ILE A 54 12.15 3.81 -2.04
C ILE A 54 12.88 4.71 -3.04
N GLU A 55 13.51 5.78 -2.55
CA GLU A 55 14.25 6.75 -3.37
C GLU A 55 15.43 6.12 -4.13
N THR A 56 16.00 5.03 -3.63
CA THR A 56 17.06 4.30 -4.35
C THR A 56 16.58 3.61 -5.63
N GLY A 57 15.27 3.40 -5.80
CA GLY A 57 14.69 2.62 -6.91
C GLY A 57 15.01 1.12 -6.87
N LYS A 58 15.68 0.63 -5.81
CA LYS A 58 16.07 -0.78 -5.66
C LYS A 58 15.04 -1.61 -4.91
N ALA A 59 14.05 -0.97 -4.29
CA ALA A 59 12.98 -1.65 -3.56
C ALA A 59 12.22 -2.60 -4.49
N LYS A 60 12.07 -3.86 -4.06
CA LYS A 60 11.20 -4.85 -4.71
C LYS A 60 9.93 -4.97 -3.87
N GLY A 61 8.78 -5.19 -4.51
CA GLY A 61 7.51 -5.31 -3.80
C GLY A 61 7.10 -4.05 -3.04
N LYS A 62 6.60 -4.23 -1.81
CA LYS A 62 6.08 -3.17 -0.93
C LYS A 62 6.82 -3.17 0.40
N ILE A 63 7.17 -1.96 0.83
CA ILE A 63 7.68 -1.68 2.17
C ILE A 63 6.48 -1.31 3.07
N VAL A 64 6.38 -1.95 4.23
CA VAL A 64 5.34 -1.70 5.24
C VAL A 64 6.00 -1.20 6.53
N VAL A 65 5.33 -0.29 7.24
CA VAL A 65 5.74 0.14 8.58
C VAL A 65 4.58 -0.12 9.53
N GLU A 66 4.83 -0.84 10.62
CA GLU A 66 3.79 -1.30 11.56
C GLU A 66 4.22 -1.16 13.02
N GLY A 67 3.29 -1.41 13.95
CA GLY A 67 3.52 -1.31 15.40
C GLY A 67 3.41 0.12 15.90
N TRP A 68 2.28 0.49 16.49
CA TRP A 68 2.03 1.81 17.10
C TRP A 68 2.38 1.82 18.58
#